data_AF-A0A972N3T4-F1
#
_entry.id   AF-A0A972N3T4-F1
#
_cell.length_a   1.000
_cell.length_b   1.000
_cell.length_c   1.000
_cell.angle_alpha   90.00
_cell.angle_beta   90.00
_cell.angle_gamma   90.00
#
_symmetry.space_group_name_H-M   'P 1'
#
loop_
_entity.id
_entity.type
_entity.pdbx_description
1 polymer ?
#
loop_
_entity_poly.entity_id
_entity_poly.type
_entity_poly.pdbx_seq_one_letter_code
_entity_poly.pdbx_strand_id
1 'polypeptide(L)'
;MRRLRYLLGIFFMVAIFTSLTSQNLKADDSQLDAFIERLYQNILGRNADAEGLSVWKNKMKNEGWSATQVAKFFYDSPEFKSLNLSDSEFLDRTYKTFFDREADSGGKAYWLDQLENFGKKREAVFYGFALSDE
;
A
#
# COMPACT_ATOMS: atom_id res chain seq x y z
N MET A 1 -1.14 38.80 42.56
CA MET A 1 -0.92 38.37 41.16
C MET A 1 -0.25 36.99 41.09
N ARG A 2 -0.96 35.89 41.43
CA ARG A 2 -0.38 34.52 41.40
C ARG A 2 -1.26 33.45 40.69
N ARG A 3 -2.33 33.85 39.98
CA ARG A 3 -3.21 32.91 39.26
C ARG A 3 -2.86 32.68 37.77
N LEU A 4 -1.84 33.37 37.23
CA LEU A 4 -1.53 33.34 35.80
C LEU A 4 -0.50 32.25 35.39
N ARG A 5 0.18 31.60 36.34
CA ARG A 5 1.25 30.61 36.04
C ARG A 5 0.73 29.20 35.73
N TYR A 6 -0.48 28.84 36.15
CA TYR A 6 -1.07 27.52 35.89
C TYR A 6 -1.84 27.42 34.56
N LEU A 7 -2.43 28.53 34.11
CA LEU A 7 -3.12 28.61 32.82
C LEU A 7 -2.14 28.49 31.65
N LEU A 8 -0.92 29.05 31.77
CA LEU A 8 0.11 28.95 30.75
C LEU A 8 0.62 27.50 30.58
N GLY A 9 0.74 26.74 31.68
CA GLY A 9 1.19 25.33 31.64
C GLY A 9 0.15 24.37 31.04
N ILE A 10 -1.13 24.54 31.38
CA ILE A 10 -2.22 23.74 30.79
C ILE A 10 -2.41 24.12 29.31
N PHE A 11 -2.39 25.42 28.97
CA PHE A 11 -2.52 25.87 27.58
C PHE A 11 -1.34 25.41 26.71
N PHE A 12 -0.11 25.45 27.25
CA PHE A 12 1.08 24.94 26.54
C PHE A 12 1.07 23.42 26.39
N MET A 13 0.60 22.67 27.40
CA MET A 13 0.44 21.21 27.32
C MET A 13 -0.65 20.79 26.32
N VAL A 14 -1.79 21.50 26.28
CA VAL A 14 -2.86 21.27 25.29
C VAL A 14 -2.40 21.66 23.88
N ALA A 15 -1.65 22.75 23.72
CA ALA A 15 -1.08 23.16 22.43
C ALA A 15 -0.04 22.15 21.90
N ILE A 16 0.83 21.62 22.77
CA ILE A 16 1.79 20.56 22.39
C ILE A 16 1.04 19.28 22.02
N PHE A 17 0.05 18.86 22.81
CA PHE A 17 -0.71 17.63 22.56
C PHE A 17 -1.50 17.70 21.24
N THR A 18 -2.23 18.79 21.01
CA THR A 18 -2.96 19.01 19.74
C THR A 18 -2.02 19.08 18.54
N SER A 19 -0.86 19.72 18.67
CA SER A 19 0.17 19.76 17.61
C SER A 19 0.78 18.38 17.33
N LEU A 20 1.08 17.59 18.36
CA LEU A 20 1.65 16.25 18.24
C LEU A 20 0.68 15.28 17.54
N THR A 21 -0.60 15.30 17.93
CA THR A 21 -1.65 14.52 17.25
C THR A 21 -1.81 14.96 15.79
N SER A 22 -1.82 16.27 15.52
CA SER A 22 -1.99 16.79 14.16
C SER A 22 -0.83 16.43 13.23
N GLN A 23 0.40 16.41 13.75
CA GLN A 23 1.58 15.98 12.99
C GLN A 23 1.54 14.48 12.70
N ASN A 24 1.16 13.65 13.68
CA ASN A 24 1.03 12.21 13.49
C ASN A 24 -0.05 11.85 12.47
N LEU A 25 -1.22 12.51 12.52
CA LEU A 25 -2.29 12.30 11.52
C LEU A 25 -1.85 12.65 10.09
N LYS A 26 -1.06 13.71 9.92
CA LYS A 26 -0.51 14.08 8.61
C LYS A 26 0.55 13.10 8.10
N ALA A 27 1.40 12.58 9.00
CA ALA A 27 2.40 11.58 8.65
C ALA A 27 1.74 10.26 8.23
N ASP A 28 0.72 9.82 8.98
CA ASP A 28 -0.08 8.63 8.67
C ASP A 28 -0.81 8.79 7.32
N ASP A 29 -1.42 9.95 7.07
CA ASP A 29 -2.05 10.24 5.78
C ASP A 29 -1.05 10.24 4.62
N SER A 30 0.14 10.80 4.80
CA SER A 30 1.18 10.80 3.76
C SER A 30 1.74 9.40 3.48
N GLN A 31 1.86 8.55 4.49
CA GLN A 31 2.28 7.16 4.34
C GLN A 31 1.21 6.34 3.63
N LEU A 32 -0.05 6.58 3.97
CA LEU A 32 -1.19 5.95 3.32
C LEU A 32 -1.31 6.37 1.85
N ASP A 33 -1.10 7.65 1.54
CA ASP A 33 -1.07 8.16 0.17
C ASP A 33 0.02 7.48 -0.64
N ALA A 34 1.25 7.47 -0.14
CA ALA A 34 2.38 6.81 -0.80
C ALA A 34 2.15 5.29 -1.00
N PHE A 35 1.49 4.63 -0.05
CA PHE A 35 1.10 3.22 -0.20
C PHE A 35 0.11 3.03 -1.35
N ILE A 36 -0.97 3.81 -1.39
CA ILE A 36 -2.01 3.69 -2.42
C ILE A 36 -1.42 4.04 -3.80
N GLU A 37 -0.62 5.11 -3.89
CA GLU A 37 0.07 5.51 -5.11
C GLU A 37 0.97 4.40 -5.65
N ARG A 38 1.72 3.73 -4.77
CA ARG A 38 2.54 2.57 -5.16
C ARG A 38 1.70 1.42 -5.71
N LEU A 39 0.50 1.17 -5.18
CA LEU A 39 -0.40 0.16 -5.77
C LEU A 39 -0.85 0.56 -7.18
N TYR A 40 -1.24 1.82 -7.40
CA TYR A 40 -1.58 2.31 -8.73
C TYR A 40 -0.41 2.17 -9.71
N GLN A 41 0.79 2.55 -9.29
CA GLN A 41 1.96 2.50 -10.15
C GLN A 41 2.41 1.06 -10.43
N ASN A 42 2.59 0.25 -9.39
CA ASN A 42 3.18 -1.07 -9.53
C ASN A 42 2.18 -2.09 -10.06
N ILE A 43 0.90 -2.04 -9.66
CA ILE A 43 -0.10 -2.99 -10.15
C ILE A 43 -0.69 -2.52 -11.47
N LEU A 44 -1.19 -1.28 -11.54
CA LEU A 44 -1.95 -0.78 -12.70
C LEU A 44 -1.08 -0.08 -13.75
N GLY A 45 0.12 0.38 -13.39
CA GLY A 45 1.02 1.07 -14.32
C GLY A 45 0.61 2.51 -14.62
N ARG A 46 -0.13 3.16 -13.72
CA ARG A 46 -0.55 4.56 -13.84
C ARG A 46 -0.49 5.29 -12.51
N ASN A 47 -0.64 6.61 -12.55
CA ASN A 47 -0.82 7.39 -11.33
C ASN A 47 -2.26 7.28 -10.81
N ALA A 48 -2.38 7.40 -9.50
CA ALA A 48 -3.68 7.52 -8.85
C ALA A 48 -4.32 8.87 -9.21
N ASP A 49 -5.62 8.86 -9.45
CA ASP A 49 -6.41 10.09 -9.51
C ASP A 49 -6.89 10.48 -8.10
N ALA A 50 -7.30 11.74 -7.93
CA ALA A 50 -7.68 12.28 -6.62
C ALA A 50 -8.89 11.57 -6.01
N GLU A 51 -9.84 11.12 -6.84
CA GLU A 51 -11.03 10.40 -6.38
C GLU A 51 -10.65 8.99 -5.90
N GLY A 52 -9.86 8.27 -6.70
CA GLY A 52 -9.33 6.95 -6.36
C GLY A 52 -8.54 6.96 -5.06
N LEU A 53 -7.61 7.91 -4.88
CA LEU A 53 -6.89 8.09 -3.61
C LEU A 53 -7.87 8.27 -2.45
N SER A 54 -8.83 9.19 -2.58
CA SER A 54 -9.81 9.47 -1.53
C SER A 54 -10.65 8.24 -1.18
N VAL A 55 -11.07 7.44 -2.18
CA VAL A 55 -11.84 6.21 -1.97
C VAL A 55 -11.03 5.20 -1.17
N TRP A 56 -9.79 4.92 -1.57
CA TRP A 56 -8.95 3.93 -0.88
C TRP A 56 -8.57 4.37 0.53
N LYS A 57 -8.27 5.65 0.74
CA LYS A 57 -8.06 6.21 2.08
C LYS A 57 -9.27 6.01 2.98
N ASN A 58 -10.46 6.30 2.47
CA ASN A 58 -11.69 6.11 3.24
C ASN A 58 -11.88 4.63 3.62
N LYS A 59 -11.63 3.72 2.69
CA LYS A 59 -11.73 2.28 2.93
C LYS A 59 -10.80 1.81 4.04
N MET A 60 -9.55 2.26 4.03
CA MET A 60 -8.57 1.84 5.03
C MET A 60 -8.80 2.50 6.40
N LYS A 61 -9.13 3.80 6.43
CA LYS A 61 -9.29 4.55 7.69
C LYS A 61 -10.63 4.33 8.38
N ASN A 62 -11.71 4.24 7.60
CA ASN A 62 -13.07 4.30 8.13
C ASN A 62 -13.83 2.98 7.96
N GLU A 63 -13.52 2.18 6.94
CA GLU A 63 -14.18 0.88 6.68
C GLU A 63 -13.35 -0.32 7.14
N GLY A 64 -12.13 -0.11 7.67
CA GLY A 64 -11.28 -1.15 8.27
C GLY A 64 -10.60 -2.08 7.27
N TRP A 65 -10.43 -1.66 6.01
CA TRP A 65 -9.72 -2.45 5.00
C TRP A 65 -8.21 -2.49 5.29
N SER A 66 -7.64 -3.70 5.26
CA SER A 66 -6.20 -3.91 5.34
C SER A 66 -5.49 -3.60 4.01
N ALA A 67 -4.19 -3.30 4.08
CA ALA A 67 -3.32 -3.11 2.92
C ALA A 67 -3.39 -4.28 1.94
N THR A 68 -3.38 -5.51 2.45
CA THR A 68 -3.52 -6.74 1.66
C THR A 68 -4.87 -6.80 0.94
N GLN A 69 -5.98 -6.45 1.60
CA GLN A 69 -7.30 -6.43 0.94
C GLN A 69 -7.37 -5.41 -0.19
N VAL A 70 -6.75 -4.23 -0.02
CA VAL A 70 -6.67 -3.23 -1.07
C VAL A 70 -5.82 -3.73 -2.24
N ALA A 71 -4.61 -4.26 -2.00
CA ALA A 71 -3.77 -4.80 -3.07
C ALA A 71 -4.46 -5.93 -3.86
N LYS A 72 -5.20 -6.83 -3.18
CA LYS A 72 -6.00 -7.88 -3.82
C LYS A 72 -7.11 -7.31 -4.71
N PHE A 73 -7.79 -6.25 -4.26
CA PHE A 73 -8.80 -5.59 -5.09
C PHE A 73 -8.20 -5.02 -6.39
N PHE A 74 -7.02 -4.40 -6.32
CA PHE A 74 -6.33 -3.89 -7.50
C PHE A 74 -5.98 -5.02 -8.47
N TYR A 75 -5.46 -6.15 -7.97
CA TYR A 75 -5.17 -7.34 -8.78
C TYR A 75 -6.44 -7.94 -9.43
N ASP A 76 -7.54 -8.01 -8.69
CA ASP A 76 -8.79 -8.58 -9.20
C ASP A 76 -9.53 -7.65 -10.18
N SER A 77 -9.12 -6.39 -10.26
CA SER A 77 -9.80 -5.36 -11.06
C SER A 77 -9.80 -5.71 -12.56
N PRO A 78 -10.86 -5.33 -13.30
CA PRO A 78 -10.87 -5.41 -14.76
C PRO A 78 -9.71 -4.62 -15.40
N GLU A 79 -9.26 -3.56 -14.74
CA GLU A 79 -8.15 -2.73 -15.19
C GLU A 79 -6.83 -3.51 -15.18
N PHE A 80 -6.51 -4.21 -14.09
CA PHE A 80 -5.32 -5.05 -14.06
C PHE A 80 -5.39 -6.18 -15.10
N LYS A 81 -6.56 -6.82 -15.21
CA LYS A 81 -6.80 -7.91 -16.17
C LYS A 81 -6.65 -7.47 -17.62
N SER A 82 -7.00 -6.23 -17.95
CA SER A 82 -6.90 -5.70 -19.32
C SER A 82 -5.47 -5.37 -19.76
N LEU A 83 -4.51 -5.31 -18.81
CA LEU A 83 -3.10 -5.09 -19.12
C LEU A 83 -2.46 -6.26 -19.89
N ASN A 84 -3.06 -7.46 -19.84
CA ASN A 84 -2.60 -8.65 -20.57
C ASN A 84 -1.10 -8.94 -20.40
N LEU A 85 -0.58 -8.76 -19.18
CA LEU A 85 0.83 -8.92 -18.86
C LEU A 85 1.32 -10.34 -19.14
N SER A 86 2.58 -10.46 -19.58
CA SER A 86 3.32 -11.73 -19.54
C SER A 86 3.56 -12.19 -18.10
N ASP A 87 3.91 -13.47 -17.90
CA ASP A 87 4.23 -13.99 -16.57
C ASP A 87 5.45 -13.27 -15.96
N SER A 88 6.43 -12.95 -16.80
CA SER A 88 7.60 -12.16 -16.40
C SER A 88 7.23 -10.76 -15.90
N GLU A 89 6.42 -10.01 -16.64
CA GLU A 89 5.98 -8.66 -16.23
C GLU A 89 5.08 -8.69 -14.99
N PHE A 90 4.22 -9.72 -14.89
CA PHE A 90 3.41 -9.97 -13.70
C PHE A 90 4.29 -10.14 -12.46
N LEU A 91 5.36 -10.93 -12.54
CA LEU A 91 6.28 -11.13 -11.42
C LEU A 91 7.03 -9.85 -11.07
N ASP A 92 7.53 -9.10 -12.04
CA ASP A 92 8.22 -7.82 -11.78
C ASP A 92 7.33 -6.85 -11.00
N ARG A 93 6.05 -6.73 -11.39
CA ARG A 93 5.08 -5.91 -10.68
C ARG A 93 4.76 -6.44 -9.29
N THR A 94 4.67 -7.76 -9.13
CA THR A 94 4.37 -8.41 -7.85
C THR A 94 5.50 -8.19 -6.84
N TYR A 95 6.76 -8.37 -7.26
CA TYR A 95 7.95 -8.08 -6.44
C TYR A 95 8.00 -6.61 -5.99
N LYS A 96 7.82 -5.66 -6.91
CA LYS A 96 7.78 -4.23 -6.57
C LYS A 96 6.63 -3.87 -5.63
N THR A 97 5.47 -4.51 -5.78
CA THR A 97 4.28 -4.22 -4.98
C THR A 97 4.49 -4.58 -3.52
N PHE A 98 5.00 -5.78 -3.25
CA PHE A 98 5.06 -6.33 -1.89
C PHE A 98 6.41 -6.15 -1.20
N PHE A 99 7.51 -6.10 -1.95
CA PHE A 99 8.87 -6.05 -1.38
C PHE A 99 9.66 -4.79 -1.74
N ASP A 100 9.07 -3.88 -2.51
CA ASP A 100 9.69 -2.61 -2.92
C ASP A 100 11.07 -2.82 -3.60
N ARG A 101 11.23 -3.92 -4.34
CA ARG A 101 12.46 -4.29 -5.05
C ARG A 101 12.17 -4.98 -6.38
N GLU A 102 13.18 -4.98 -7.25
CA GLU A 102 13.18 -5.85 -8.42
C GLU A 102 13.36 -7.32 -7.98
N ALA A 103 12.82 -8.23 -8.78
CA ALA A 103 13.08 -9.66 -8.61
C ALA A 103 14.56 -9.95 -8.89
N ASP A 104 15.21 -10.76 -8.05
CA ASP A 104 16.51 -11.31 -8.40
C ASP A 104 16.35 -12.41 -9.46
N SER A 105 17.42 -12.71 -10.19
CA SER A 105 17.37 -13.66 -11.30
C SER A 105 16.96 -15.07 -10.87
N GLY A 106 17.32 -15.49 -9.65
CA GLY A 106 17.01 -16.83 -9.14
C GLY A 106 15.55 -16.95 -8.71
N GLY A 107 15.07 -16.01 -7.89
CA GLY A 107 13.68 -15.94 -7.45
C GLY A 107 12.73 -15.80 -8.62
N LYS A 108 13.03 -14.91 -9.57
CA LYS A 108 12.19 -14.75 -10.77
C LYS A 108 12.14 -16.02 -11.60
N ALA A 109 13.29 -16.69 -11.83
CA ALA A 109 13.32 -17.93 -12.58
C ALA A 109 12.51 -19.04 -11.91
N TYR A 110 12.59 -19.16 -10.58
CA TYR A 110 11.78 -20.11 -9.82
C TYR A 110 10.28 -19.86 -10.01
N TRP A 111 9.83 -18.62 -9.84
CA TRP A 111 8.40 -18.31 -9.95
C TRP A 111 7.87 -18.40 -11.39
N LEU A 112 8.70 -18.07 -12.39
CA LEU A 112 8.36 -18.31 -13.79
C LEU A 112 8.13 -19.80 -14.06
N ASP A 113 9.03 -20.66 -13.59
CA ASP A 113 8.91 -22.11 -13.74
C ASP A 113 7.63 -22.64 -13.04
N GLN A 114 7.30 -22.09 -11.87
CA GLN A 114 6.04 -22.42 -11.19
C GLN A 114 4.79 -22.07 -12.02
N LEU A 115 4.79 -20.93 -12.70
CA LEU A 115 3.68 -20.47 -13.55
C LEU A 115 3.59 -21.27 -14.86
N GLU A 116 4.71 -21.45 -15.54
CA GLU A 116 4.77 -21.98 -16.90
C GLU A 116 4.74 -23.51 -16.94
N ASN A 117 5.49 -24.18 -16.04
CA ASN A 117 5.74 -25.62 -16.12
C ASN A 117 4.99 -26.41 -15.04
N PHE A 118 4.77 -25.83 -13.86
CA PHE A 118 4.07 -26.50 -12.75
C PHE A 118 2.59 -26.10 -12.59
N GLY A 119 2.09 -25.22 -13.46
CA GLY A 119 0.67 -24.87 -13.54
C GLY A 119 0.14 -24.06 -12.36
N LYS A 120 1.02 -23.41 -11.58
CA LYS A 120 0.63 -22.49 -10.52
C LYS A 120 -0.17 -21.33 -11.12
N LYS A 121 -1.22 -20.89 -10.44
CA LYS A 121 -2.02 -19.74 -10.89
C LYS A 121 -1.40 -18.45 -10.38
N ARG A 122 -1.41 -17.40 -11.22
CA ARG A 122 -0.97 -16.04 -10.84
C ARG A 122 -1.61 -15.54 -9.56
N GLU A 123 -2.91 -15.83 -9.36
CA GLU A 123 -3.64 -15.45 -8.15
C GLU A 123 -3.01 -16.07 -6.90
N ALA A 124 -2.65 -17.36 -6.96
CA ALA A 124 -2.01 -18.04 -5.85
C ALA A 124 -0.60 -17.50 -5.57
N VAL A 125 0.13 -17.08 -6.60
CA VAL A 125 1.44 -16.43 -6.44
C VAL A 125 1.27 -15.05 -5.80
N PHE A 126 0.40 -14.21 -6.37
CA PHE A 126 0.14 -12.85 -5.87
C PHE A 126 -0.33 -12.86 -4.40
N TYR A 127 -1.24 -13.77 -4.04
CA TYR A 127 -1.70 -13.90 -2.65
C TYR A 127 -0.66 -14.52 -1.73
N GLY A 128 0.21 -15.38 -2.25
CA GLY A 128 1.36 -15.89 -1.51
C GLY A 128 2.29 -14.76 -1.09
N PHE A 129 2.69 -13.91 -2.04
CA PHE A 129 3.54 -12.74 -1.81
C PHE A 129 2.90 -11.78 -0.81
N ALA A 130 1.60 -11.51 -0.97
CA ALA A 130 0.86 -10.58 -0.11
C ALA A 130 0.73 -11.02 1.35
N LEU A 131 1.01 -12.30 1.65
CA LEU A 131 0.92 -12.91 2.97
C LEU A 131 2.28 -13.40 3.48
N SER A 132 3.35 -13.24 2.71
CA SER A 132 4.69 -13.70 3.05
C SER A 132 5.61 -12.53 3.38
N ASP A 133 6.68 -12.82 4.12
CA ASP A 133 7.77 -11.89 4.40
C ASP A 133 8.96 -12.02 3.41
N GLU A 134 8.79 -12.69 2.26
CA GLU A 134 9.85 -13.22 1.35
C GLU A 134 11.23 -12.54 1.38
#